data_AF-A0A0G1LDG5-F1
#
_entry.id   AF-A0A0G1LDG5-F1
#
_cell.length_a   1.000
_cell.length_b   1.000
_cell.length_c   1.000
_cell.angle_alpha   90.00
_cell.angle_beta   90.00
_cell.angle_gamma   90.00
#
_symmetry.space_group_name_H-M   'P 1'
#
loop_
_entity.id
_entity.type
_entity.pdbx_description
1 polymer ?
#
loop_
_entity_poly.entity_id
_entity_poly.type
_entity_poly.pdbx_seq_one_letter_code
_entity_poly.pdbx_strand_id
1 'polypeptide(L)'
;MRISQDKLHPSLKNQIIKTLAQTIVDLKDVDEAHTFLQDFFNESELETFAKRLSIAYWLKKGRSYSNIKQNLKVSSATIASVQSQMHKTGIGLALKKLEAEEWASVWAEKIKKFVKK
;
A
#
# COMPACT_ATOMS: atom_id res chain seq x y z
N MET A 1 -17.37 3.23 5.07
CA MET A 1 -18.67 3.03 4.35
C MET A 1 -19.55 2.01 5.08
N ARG A 2 -20.87 2.24 5.26
CA ARG A 2 -21.82 1.19 5.68
C ARG A 2 -22.28 0.41 4.45
N ILE A 3 -22.17 -0.91 4.50
CA ILE A 3 -22.61 -1.80 3.41
C ILE A 3 -24.00 -2.38 3.72
N SER A 4 -24.82 -2.58 2.68
CA SER A 4 -26.09 -3.30 2.79
C SER A 4 -25.85 -4.78 3.10
N GLN A 5 -26.86 -5.44 3.69
CA GLN A 5 -26.89 -6.90 3.86
C GLN A 5 -27.12 -7.62 2.53
N ASP A 6 -27.72 -6.93 1.55
CA ASP A 6 -27.97 -7.50 0.23
C ASP A 6 -26.67 -7.72 -0.53
N LYS A 7 -26.52 -8.93 -1.08
CA LYS A 7 -25.33 -9.30 -1.84
C LYS A 7 -25.42 -8.71 -3.24
N LEU A 8 -24.39 -7.94 -3.60
CA LEU A 8 -24.16 -7.54 -4.99
C LEU A 8 -24.05 -8.77 -5.90
N HIS A 9 -24.65 -8.68 -7.09
CA HIS A 9 -24.50 -9.69 -8.12
C HIS A 9 -23.00 -9.89 -8.45
N PRO A 10 -22.50 -11.13 -8.57
CA PRO A 10 -21.05 -11.38 -8.72
C PRO A 10 -20.39 -10.67 -9.90
N SER A 11 -21.08 -10.60 -11.06
CA SER A 11 -20.55 -9.89 -12.24
C SER A 11 -20.39 -8.39 -11.99
N LEU A 12 -21.40 -7.75 -11.39
CA LEU A 12 -21.36 -6.33 -11.05
C LEU A 12 -20.27 -6.05 -10.02
N LYS A 13 -20.14 -6.89 -8.99
CA LYS A 13 -19.07 -6.78 -7.99
C LYS A 13 -17.68 -6.83 -8.65
N ASN A 14 -17.47 -7.74 -9.59
CA ASN A 14 -16.21 -7.83 -10.32
C ASN A 14 -15.98 -6.59 -11.19
N GLN A 15 -17.02 -6.10 -11.86
CA GLN A 15 -16.94 -4.92 -12.71
C GLN A 15 -16.57 -3.66 -11.90
N ILE A 16 -17.24 -3.38 -10.78
CA ILE A 16 -16.91 -2.20 -9.96
C ILE A 16 -15.48 -2.26 -9.40
N ILE A 17 -14.98 -3.45 -9.03
CA ILE A 17 -13.60 -3.62 -8.54
C ILE A 17 -12.61 -3.37 -9.67
N LYS A 18 -12.89 -3.87 -10.88
CA LYS A 18 -12.04 -3.62 -12.06
C LYS A 18 -12.03 -2.14 -12.45
N THR A 19 -13.19 -1.46 -12.41
CA THR A 19 -13.27 -0.03 -12.68
C THR A 19 -12.40 0.75 -11.70
N LEU A 20 -12.50 0.47 -10.40
CA LEU A 20 -11.65 1.11 -9.39
C LEU A 20 -10.16 0.88 -9.67
N ALA A 21 -9.77 -0.37 -9.98
CA ALA A 21 -8.38 -0.69 -10.29
C ALA A 21 -7.89 0.05 -11.54
N GLN A 22 -8.71 0.15 -12.59
CA GLN A 22 -8.38 0.88 -13.81
C GLN A 22 -8.22 2.38 -13.53
N THR A 23 -9.15 2.98 -12.78
CA THR A 23 -9.06 4.40 -12.39
C THR A 23 -7.77 4.69 -11.65
N ILE A 24 -7.34 3.83 -10.71
CA ILE A 24 -6.06 4.00 -10.00
C ILE A 24 -4.86 3.96 -10.96
N VAL A 25 -4.91 3.11 -12.00
CA VAL A 25 -3.85 3.01 -13.01
C VAL A 25 -3.82 4.21 -13.96
N ASP A 26 -4.97 4.84 -14.21
CA ASP A 26 -5.10 5.97 -15.12
C ASP A 26 -4.63 7.30 -14.49
N LEU A 27 -4.43 7.35 -13.17
CA LEU A 27 -3.83 8.49 -12.47
C LEU A 27 -2.35 8.62 -12.88
N LYS A 28 -1.95 9.82 -13.31
CA LYS A 28 -0.68 10.02 -14.03
C LYS A 28 0.54 10.04 -13.13
N ASP A 29 0.37 10.54 -11.91
CA ASP A 29 1.46 10.77 -10.98
C ASP A 29 1.01 10.63 -9.53
N VAL A 30 1.98 10.77 -8.63
CA VAL A 30 1.77 10.62 -7.18
C VAL A 30 0.88 11.72 -6.62
N ASP A 31 0.88 12.92 -7.21
CA ASP A 31 0.07 14.04 -6.73
C ASP A 31 -1.41 13.81 -7.06
N GLU A 32 -1.72 13.44 -8.31
CA GLU A 32 -3.08 13.03 -8.72
C GLU A 32 -3.58 11.85 -7.86
N ALA A 33 -2.73 10.84 -7.64
CA ALA A 33 -3.07 9.69 -6.80
C ALA A 33 -3.30 10.08 -5.34
N HIS A 34 -2.46 10.97 -4.78
CA HIS A 34 -2.59 11.40 -3.41
C HIS A 34 -3.88 12.20 -3.18
N THR A 35 -4.20 13.15 -4.07
CA THR A 35 -5.45 13.91 -4.02
C THR A 35 -6.66 12.98 -4.10
N PHE A 36 -6.68 12.04 -5.06
CA PHE A 36 -7.75 11.06 -5.16
C PHE A 36 -7.93 10.25 -3.87
N LEU A 37 -6.84 9.75 -3.29
CA LEU A 37 -6.91 8.93 -2.08
C LEU A 37 -7.44 9.70 -0.86
N GLN A 38 -7.08 10.98 -0.72
CA GLN A 38 -7.57 11.85 0.36
C GLN A 38 -9.05 12.17 0.24
N ASP A 39 -9.54 12.38 -0.98
CA ASP A 39 -10.94 12.72 -1.23
C ASP A 39 -11.85 11.48 -1.24
N PHE A 40 -11.34 10.34 -1.69
CA PHE A 40 -12.12 9.11 -1.87
C PHE A 40 -12.25 8.30 -0.57
N PHE A 41 -11.20 8.24 0.25
CA PHE A 41 -11.23 7.55 1.53
C PHE A 41 -11.52 8.52 2.67
N ASN A 42 -12.20 8.04 3.71
CA ASN A 42 -12.13 8.76 4.97
C ASN A 42 -10.75 8.56 5.63
N GLU A 43 -10.41 9.44 6.57
CA GLU A 43 -9.12 9.45 7.27
C GLU A 43 -8.75 8.07 7.84
N SER A 44 -9.70 7.38 8.49
CA SER A 44 -9.46 6.07 9.10
C SER A 44 -9.21 4.96 8.08
N GLU A 45 -9.91 4.98 6.94
CA GLU A 45 -9.73 4.02 5.85
C GLU A 45 -8.36 4.22 5.20
N LEU A 46 -8.01 5.48 4.87
CA LEU A 46 -6.72 5.84 4.29
C LEU A 46 -5.56 5.42 5.20
N GLU A 47 -5.61 5.80 6.47
CA GLU A 47 -4.56 5.47 7.45
C GLU A 47 -4.44 3.95 7.63
N THR A 48 -5.57 3.23 7.66
CA THR A 48 -5.58 1.76 7.76
C THR A 48 -4.88 1.10 6.57
N PHE A 49 -5.19 1.51 5.34
CA PHE A 49 -4.56 0.93 4.16
C PHE A 49 -3.07 1.30 4.06
N ALA A 50 -2.71 2.55 4.37
CA ALA A 50 -1.32 2.99 4.42
C ALA A 50 -0.48 2.20 5.46
N LYS A 51 -1.03 1.99 6.66
CA LYS A 51 -0.40 1.15 7.70
C LYS A 51 -0.23 -0.29 7.24
N ARG A 52 -1.23 -0.88 6.56
CA ARG A 52 -1.12 -2.27 6.05
C ARG A 52 -0.01 -2.44 5.04
N LEU A 53 0.13 -1.51 4.09
CA LEU A 53 1.23 -1.52 3.13
C LEU A 53 2.59 -1.36 3.83
N SER A 54 2.67 -0.44 4.79
CA SER A 54 3.87 -0.19 5.59
C SER A 54 4.29 -1.40 6.43
N ILE A 55 3.34 -2.10 7.05
CA ILE A 55 3.60 -3.35 7.79
C ILE A 55 4.18 -4.40 6.84
N ALA A 56 3.56 -4.63 5.68
CA ALA A 56 4.04 -5.60 4.71
C ALA A 56 5.48 -5.30 4.26
N TYR A 57 5.76 -4.03 3.99
CA TYR A 57 7.08 -3.55 3.64
C TYR A 57 8.10 -3.74 4.77
N TRP A 58 7.75 -3.39 6.01
CA TRP A 58 8.67 -3.51 7.15
C TRP A 58 8.93 -4.96 7.55
N LEU A 59 7.93 -5.83 7.44
CA LEU A 59 8.10 -7.27 7.59
C LEU A 59 9.05 -7.81 6.53
N LYS A 60 8.90 -7.37 5.26
CA LYS A 60 9.81 -7.74 4.16
C LYS A 60 11.25 -7.31 4.44
N LYS A 61 11.46 -6.16 5.07
CA LYS A 61 12.77 -5.65 5.52
C LYS A 61 13.28 -6.28 6.82
N GLY A 62 12.59 -7.28 7.38
CA GLY A 62 13.04 -8.00 8.59
C GLY A 62 12.89 -7.21 9.90
N ARG A 63 12.05 -6.17 9.94
CA ARG A 63 11.80 -5.43 11.18
C ARG A 63 11.01 -6.29 12.17
N SER A 64 11.34 -6.15 13.46
CA SER A 64 10.66 -6.89 14.52
C SER A 64 9.22 -6.41 14.73
N TYR A 65 8.37 -7.30 15.24
CA TYR A 65 6.98 -6.98 15.59
C TYR A 65 6.88 -5.81 16.58
N SER A 66 7.76 -5.75 17.58
CA SER A 66 7.77 -4.68 18.56
C SER A 66 8.06 -3.32 17.90
N ASN A 67 9.05 -3.28 17.00
CA ASN A 67 9.38 -2.08 16.25
C ASN A 67 8.20 -1.62 15.37
N ILE A 68 7.57 -2.53 14.64
CA ILE A 68 6.41 -2.22 13.79
C ILE A 68 5.25 -1.68 14.62
N LYS A 69 4.91 -2.37 15.72
CA LYS A 69 3.84 -1.97 16.65
C LYS A 69 4.06 -0.57 17.21
N GLN A 70 5.26 -0.27 17.69
CA GLN A 70 5.56 1.00 18.35
C GLN A 70 5.50 2.20 17.40
N ASN A 71 6.00 2.03 16.18
CA ASN A 71 6.10 3.12 15.20
C ASN A 71 4.79 3.30 14.41
N LEU A 72 4.17 2.20 13.95
CA LEU A 72 2.94 2.28 13.15
C LEU A 72 1.66 2.32 13.99
N LYS A 73 1.78 2.24 15.33
CA LYS A 73 0.65 2.29 16.27
C LYS A 73 -0.44 1.26 15.95
N VAL A 74 -0.01 0.01 15.73
CA VAL A 74 -0.90 -1.12 15.39
C VAL A 74 -0.77 -2.27 16.39
N SER A 75 -1.80 -3.12 16.47
CA SER A 75 -1.75 -4.31 17.33
C SER A 75 -0.89 -5.44 16.74
N SER A 76 -0.39 -6.34 17.59
CA SER A 76 0.32 -7.55 17.14
C SER A 76 -0.58 -8.45 16.27
N ALA A 77 -1.88 -8.50 16.56
CA ALA A 77 -2.86 -9.25 15.76
C ALA A 77 -2.98 -8.67 14.34
N THR A 78 -2.94 -7.35 14.20
CA THR A 78 -2.93 -6.66 12.90
C THR A 78 -1.67 -7.04 12.10
N ILE A 79 -0.50 -7.04 12.75
CA ILE A 79 0.77 -7.42 12.10
C ILE A 79 0.72 -8.88 11.63
N ALA A 80 0.25 -9.79 12.49
CA ALA A 80 0.09 -11.20 12.14
C ALA A 80 -0.86 -11.42 10.96
N SER A 81 -1.98 -10.67 10.93
CA SER A 81 -2.92 -10.68 9.80
C SER A 81 -2.23 -10.28 8.50
N VAL A 82 -1.46 -9.18 8.48
CA VAL A 82 -0.71 -8.76 7.29
C VAL A 82 0.36 -9.79 6.92
N GLN A 83 1.09 -10.34 7.89
CA GLN A 83 2.09 -11.38 7.61
C GLN A 83 1.46 -12.60 6.92
N SER A 84 0.28 -13.02 7.36
CA SER A 84 -0.46 -14.12 6.72
C SER A 84 -0.81 -13.83 5.25
N GLN A 85 -0.86 -12.56 4.84
CA GLN A 85 -1.21 -12.15 3.48
C GLN A 85 0.01 -11.96 2.57
N MET A 86 1.24 -12.05 3.12
CA MET A 86 2.49 -11.81 2.38
C MET A 86 2.72 -12.77 1.20
N HIS A 87 2.14 -13.97 1.25
CA HIS A 87 2.26 -14.96 0.17
C HIS A 87 1.30 -14.68 -1.00
N LYS A 88 0.38 -13.71 -0.88
CA LYS A 88 -0.56 -13.37 -1.95
C LYS A 88 0.15 -12.64 -3.08
N THR A 89 -0.13 -13.04 -4.32
CA THR A 89 0.49 -12.48 -5.53
C THR A 89 0.45 -10.96 -5.58
N GLY A 90 -0.70 -10.35 -5.26
CA GLY A 90 -0.86 -8.89 -5.29
C GLY A 90 0.06 -8.16 -4.32
N ILE A 91 0.25 -8.68 -3.09
CA ILE A 91 1.17 -8.11 -2.10
C ILE A 91 2.62 -8.24 -2.59
N GLY A 92 2.98 -9.40 -3.14
CA GLY A 92 4.31 -9.61 -3.73
C GLY A 92 4.62 -8.64 -4.87
N LEU A 93 3.66 -8.35 -5.75
CA LEU A 93 3.82 -7.38 -6.83
C LEU A 93 4.03 -5.95 -6.30
N ALA A 94 3.21 -5.51 -5.34
CA ALA A 94 3.34 -4.19 -4.74
C ALA A 94 4.69 -4.01 -4.04
N LEU A 95 5.15 -5.00 -3.28
CA LEU A 95 6.44 -4.96 -2.60
C LEU A 95 7.62 -4.90 -3.58
N LYS A 96 7.58 -5.66 -4.67
CA LYS A 96 8.61 -5.59 -5.72
C LYS A 96 8.72 -4.19 -6.33
N LYS A 97 7.58 -3.55 -6.58
CA LYS A 97 7.53 -2.17 -7.12
C LYS A 97 8.10 -1.17 -6.11
N LEU A 98 7.70 -1.27 -4.84
CA LEU A 98 8.24 -0.42 -3.77
C LEU A 98 9.76 -0.55 -3.62
N GLU A 99 10.29 -1.77 -3.65
CA GLU A 99 11.73 -2.00 -3.59
C GLU A 99 12.43 -1.35 -4.80
N ALA A 100 11.91 -1.53 -6.02
CA ALA A 100 12.50 -0.93 -7.22
C ALA A 100 12.57 0.61 -7.14
N GLU A 101 11.51 1.27 -6.67
CA GLU A 101 11.46 2.73 -6.48
C GLU A 101 12.45 3.20 -5.40
N GLU A 102 12.58 2.47 -4.29
CA GLU A 102 13.56 2.76 -3.25
C GLU A 102 14.99 2.67 -3.81
N TRP A 103 15.31 1.59 -4.54
CA TRP A 103 16.61 1.42 -5.19
C TRP A 103 16.89 2.51 -6.22
N ALA A 104 15.90 2.91 -7.02
CA ALA A 104 16.03 4.00 -7.98
C ALA A 104 16.32 5.34 -7.28
N SER A 105 15.59 5.64 -6.19
CA SER A 105 15.78 6.85 -5.40
C SER A 105 17.17 6.88 -4.74
N VAL A 106 17.59 5.77 -4.11
CA VAL A 106 18.92 5.65 -3.49
C VAL A 106 20.03 5.81 -4.53
N TRP A 107 19.86 5.24 -5.72
CA TRP A 107 20.83 5.35 -6.79
C TRP A 107 20.89 6.77 -7.36
N ALA A 108 19.75 7.43 -7.59
CA ALA A 108 19.70 8.82 -8.01
C ALA A 108 20.44 9.74 -7.02
N GLU A 109 20.26 9.53 -5.71
CA GLU A 109 21.00 10.27 -4.68
C GLU A 109 22.51 9.97 -4.69
N LYS A 110 22.92 8.72 -4.94
CA LYS A 110 24.34 8.36 -5.09
C LYS A 110 24.97 9.03 -6.32
N ILE A 111 24.27 9.07 -7.46
CA ILE A 111 24.74 9.73 -8.69
C ILE A 111 24.90 11.23 -8.46
N LYS A 112 23.90 11.91 -7.87
CA LYS A 112 23.99 13.34 -7.54
C LYS A 112 25.21 13.67 -6.67
N LYS A 113 25.54 12.82 -5.70
CA LYS A 113 26.73 12.99 -4.84
C LYS A 113 28.04 12.81 -5.61
N PHE A 114 28.06 11.95 -6.61
CA PHE A 114 29.24 11.68 -7.44
C PHE A 114 29.47 12.79 -8.47
N VAL A 115 28.41 13.39 -9.02
CA VAL A 115 28.48 14.49 -9.99
C VAL A 115 28.79 15.85 -9.33
N LYS A 116 28.51 16.01 -8.02
CA LYS A 116 28.87 17.20 -7.24
C LYS A 116 30.31 17.21 -6.71
N LYS A 117 31.13 16.21 -7.07
CA LYS A 117 32.53 16.08 -6.63
C LYS A 117 33.46 16.07 -7.84
#